data_AF-M2W4E0-F1
#
_entry.id   AF-M2W4E0-F1
#
_cell.length_a   1.000
_cell.length_b   1.000
_cell.length_c   1.000
_cell.angle_alpha   90.00
_cell.angle_beta   90.00
_cell.angle_gamma   90.00
#
_symmetry.space_group_name_H-M   'P 1'
#
loop_
_entity.id
_entity.type
_entity.pdbx_description
1 polymer ?
#
loop_
_entity_poly.entity_id
_entity_poly.type
_entity_poly.pdbx_seq_one_letter_code
_entity_poly.pdbx_strand_id
1 'polypeptide(L)'
;MVALWVIGSVVWLAVYLVFQTLDSFVQGRWSLWLRTHSIQVTKGCVIWSLKLAVPTLKTWCKIHRRVLRLFFQLGSIVGVMACCILMLGLVITGITMYLIFVSCVVTQSIFWRLDPWQLANKFPLISSFKKLLMEVTNALLFHLMKWLKLDPELPLTVSWLLCWVGLLVILPFHELGHAITAYVEGIGVEKVGLFLAFYIPGMFVTIEESLLDLNTKSRLRIVCAGFWFNLLLCLLSLVVVFLLPLLVAPFFRQQMTVSGFISTGQESSRLLNCFSIGDGLVSVNNREIRKLDDIKEVIRELTSETFVGICLNKNNITSSKWFRPFHMCCPGLSSDSWQVEESVWKCFVQSSFFNTGYPNAVCISEEWLETQEVALGFCEDKLVDDQYFVPYTGTGGRLVSLKRWIPSEQNYHQTVLVTSPDALLHSVKWTEYVPRISPWWLYKFLIVWNPIGKFEQFFRILFILSAFIGISNMAPVWRMDGEDVFSWLLTYFPLPMTHLEYLQKRKRWLGYFSFLFILSFVLFFILMDLNN
;
A
#
# COMPACT_ATOMS: atom_id res chain seq x y z
N MET A 1 -14.22 -10.00 10.02
CA MET A 1 -14.41 -10.22 8.56
C MET A 1 -15.57 -11.15 8.22
N VAL A 2 -15.69 -12.34 8.82
CA VAL A 2 -16.95 -13.12 8.79
C VAL A 2 -18.12 -12.22 9.18
N ALA A 3 -17.93 -11.35 10.18
CA ALA A 3 -18.89 -10.30 10.53
C ALA A 3 -19.27 -9.36 9.36
N LEU A 4 -18.32 -8.82 8.57
CA LEU A 4 -18.63 -7.93 7.43
C LEU A 4 -19.32 -8.67 6.28
N TRP A 5 -18.94 -9.92 6.02
CA TRP A 5 -19.61 -10.76 5.02
C TRP A 5 -21.01 -11.15 5.45
N VAL A 6 -21.19 -11.51 6.72
CA VAL A 6 -22.50 -11.79 7.33
C VAL A 6 -23.34 -10.52 7.34
N ILE A 7 -22.80 -9.38 7.75
CA ILE A 7 -23.49 -8.08 7.74
C ILE A 7 -23.88 -7.71 6.30
N GLY A 8 -22.95 -7.76 5.35
CA GLY A 8 -23.22 -7.46 3.94
C GLY A 8 -24.27 -8.39 3.32
N SER A 9 -24.21 -9.69 3.67
CA SER A 9 -25.20 -10.68 3.22
C SER A 9 -26.57 -10.41 3.85
N VAL A 10 -26.63 -10.10 5.14
CA VAL A 10 -27.86 -9.78 5.88
C VAL A 10 -28.48 -8.48 5.37
N VAL A 11 -27.67 -7.43 5.18
CA VAL A 11 -28.10 -6.15 4.62
C VAL A 11 -28.62 -6.35 3.20
N TRP A 12 -27.91 -7.10 2.35
CA TRP A 12 -28.38 -7.40 1.00
C TRP A 12 -29.69 -8.19 1.02
N LEU A 13 -29.81 -9.18 1.90
CA LEU A 13 -31.03 -9.96 2.04
C LEU A 13 -32.20 -9.07 2.47
N ALA A 14 -31.98 -8.16 3.41
CA ALA A 14 -32.98 -7.19 3.86
C ALA A 14 -33.40 -6.26 2.72
N VAL A 15 -32.44 -5.69 1.97
CA VAL A 15 -32.71 -4.86 0.78
C VAL A 15 -33.47 -5.64 -0.27
N TYR A 16 -33.08 -6.89 -0.54
CA TYR A 16 -33.75 -7.76 -1.50
C TYR A 16 -35.18 -8.09 -1.06
N LEU A 17 -35.40 -8.38 0.22
CA LEU A 17 -36.74 -8.64 0.76
C LEU A 17 -37.63 -7.40 0.66
N VAL A 18 -37.11 -6.22 1.03
CA VAL A 18 -37.82 -4.93 0.87
C VAL A 18 -38.14 -4.67 -0.61
N PHE A 19 -37.20 -4.95 -1.50
CA PHE A 19 -37.43 -4.82 -2.94
C PHE A 19 -38.55 -5.76 -3.42
N GLN A 20 -38.56 -7.03 -2.98
CA GLN A 20 -39.59 -8.01 -3.34
C GLN A 20 -40.96 -7.65 -2.76
N THR A 21 -41.03 -7.12 -1.54
CA THR A 21 -42.30 -6.67 -0.94
C THR A 21 -42.83 -5.41 -1.61
N LEU A 22 -41.96 -4.48 -2.01
CA LEU A 22 -42.35 -3.32 -2.79
C LEU A 22 -42.82 -3.72 -4.20
N ASP A 23 -42.09 -4.61 -4.88
CA ASP A 23 -42.49 -5.07 -6.22
C ASP A 23 -43.83 -5.82 -6.19
N SER A 24 -44.09 -6.62 -5.14
CA SER A 24 -45.40 -7.27 -4.97
C SER A 24 -46.53 -6.26 -4.72
N PHE A 25 -46.28 -5.20 -3.95
CA PHE A 25 -47.23 -4.12 -3.72
C PHE A 25 -47.59 -3.37 -5.02
N VAL A 26 -46.63 -3.18 -5.91
CA VAL A 26 -46.83 -2.55 -7.22
C VAL A 26 -47.09 -3.58 -8.33
N GLN A 27 -47.56 -4.78 -8.00
CA GLN A 27 -47.97 -5.84 -8.94
C GLN A 27 -46.92 -6.21 -9.99
N GLY A 28 -45.63 -6.22 -9.62
CA GLY A 28 -44.52 -6.60 -10.51
C GLY A 28 -44.09 -5.51 -11.50
N ARG A 29 -44.63 -4.29 -11.40
CA ARG A 29 -44.28 -3.19 -12.34
C ARG A 29 -42.82 -2.77 -12.19
N TRP A 30 -42.23 -2.86 -11.00
CA TRP A 30 -40.84 -2.48 -10.78
C TRP A 30 -39.88 -3.49 -11.41
N SER A 31 -40.11 -4.80 -11.23
CA SER A 31 -39.29 -5.83 -11.88
C SER A 31 -39.47 -5.84 -13.40
N LEU A 32 -40.66 -5.50 -13.91
CA LEU A 32 -40.86 -5.28 -15.34
C LEU A 32 -40.06 -4.06 -15.84
N TRP A 33 -40.14 -2.93 -15.14
CA TRP A 33 -39.39 -1.72 -15.47
C TRP A 33 -37.87 -1.96 -15.47
N LEU A 34 -37.34 -2.65 -14.47
CA LEU A 34 -35.92 -3.02 -14.42
C LEU A 34 -35.52 -3.89 -15.61
N ARG A 35 -36.33 -4.90 -15.96
CA ARG A 35 -36.08 -5.73 -17.14
C ARG A 35 -36.10 -4.94 -18.44
N THR A 36 -36.98 -3.95 -18.59
CA THR A 36 -36.96 -3.05 -19.76
C THR A 36 -35.69 -2.21 -19.85
N HIS A 37 -35.06 -1.91 -18.71
CA HIS A 37 -33.76 -1.22 -18.63
C HIS A 37 -32.57 -2.19 -18.58
N SER A 38 -32.78 -3.48 -18.88
CA SER A 38 -31.76 -4.54 -18.89
C SER A 38 -31.09 -4.79 -17.53
N ILE A 39 -31.83 -4.53 -16.45
CA ILE A 39 -31.42 -4.77 -15.08
C ILE A 39 -32.15 -6.02 -14.57
N GLN A 40 -31.38 -6.96 -14.03
CA GLN A 40 -31.88 -8.18 -13.39
C GLN A 40 -31.45 -8.20 -11.93
N VAL A 41 -32.41 -8.38 -11.02
CA VAL A 41 -32.15 -8.48 -9.58
C VAL A 41 -32.38 -9.92 -9.15
N THR A 42 -31.37 -10.53 -8.56
CA THR A 42 -31.38 -11.92 -8.08
C THR A 42 -30.97 -11.99 -6.61
N LYS A 43 -31.15 -13.15 -5.98
CA LYS A 43 -30.68 -13.39 -4.60
C LYS A 43 -29.16 -13.26 -4.55
N GLY A 44 -28.67 -12.18 -3.96
CA GLY A 44 -27.24 -11.89 -3.81
C GLY A 44 -26.57 -11.04 -4.92
N CYS A 45 -27.28 -10.68 -6.00
CA CYS A 45 -26.64 -9.98 -7.12
C CYS A 45 -27.60 -9.10 -7.93
N VAL A 46 -27.13 -7.92 -8.35
CA VAL A 46 -27.76 -7.10 -9.40
C VAL A 46 -26.91 -7.15 -10.63
N ILE A 47 -27.52 -7.43 -11.78
CA ILE A 47 -26.87 -7.54 -13.07
C ILE A 47 -27.45 -6.47 -13.99
N TRP A 48 -26.58 -5.66 -14.57
CA TRP A 48 -26.92 -4.72 -15.63
C TRP A 48 -26.30 -5.21 -16.93
N SER A 49 -27.12 -5.57 -17.92
CA SER A 49 -26.65 -6.04 -19.23
C SER A 49 -26.79 -4.96 -20.29
N LEU A 50 -25.79 -4.79 -21.13
CA LEU A 50 -25.78 -3.92 -22.29
C LEU A 50 -25.53 -4.78 -23.53
N LYS A 51 -26.31 -4.56 -24.60
CA LYS A 51 -25.98 -5.14 -25.90
C LYS A 51 -24.74 -4.42 -26.43
N LEU A 52 -23.59 -5.08 -26.40
CA LEU A 52 -22.36 -4.52 -26.93
C LEU A 52 -22.30 -4.79 -28.44
N ALA A 53 -22.87 -3.87 -29.22
CA ALA A 53 -22.59 -3.80 -30.65
C ALA A 53 -21.69 -2.59 -30.88
N VAL A 54 -20.37 -2.81 -30.94
CA VAL A 54 -19.42 -1.78 -31.38
C VAL A 54 -18.86 -2.22 -32.75
N PRO A 55 -19.57 -1.96 -33.86
CA PRO A 55 -19.15 -2.35 -35.21
C PRO A 55 -17.76 -1.83 -35.57
N THR A 56 -17.38 -0.66 -35.03
CA THR A 56 -16.07 -0.04 -35.22
C THR A 56 -14.96 -0.89 -34.61
N LEU A 57 -15.13 -1.39 -33.38
CA LEU A 57 -14.18 -2.27 -32.72
C LEU A 57 -14.03 -3.60 -33.48
N LYS A 58 -15.15 -4.21 -33.89
CA LYS A 58 -15.13 -5.44 -34.69
C LYS A 58 -14.37 -5.25 -36.01
N THR A 59 -14.60 -4.13 -36.70
CA THR A 59 -13.91 -3.79 -37.95
C THR A 59 -12.42 -3.53 -37.72
N TRP A 60 -12.06 -2.79 -36.66
CA TRP A 60 -10.67 -2.53 -36.30
C TRP A 60 -9.90 -3.83 -35.98
N CYS A 61 -10.51 -4.74 -35.22
CA CYS A 61 -9.94 -6.06 -34.91
C CYS A 61 -9.73 -6.89 -36.19
N LYS A 62 -10.63 -6.81 -37.17
CA LYS A 62 -10.47 -7.48 -38.47
C LYS A 62 -9.29 -6.92 -39.25
N ILE A 63 -9.11 -5.60 -39.27
CA ILE A 63 -7.98 -4.93 -39.96
C ILE A 63 -6.64 -5.35 -39.32
N HIS A 64 -6.56 -5.36 -37.99
CA HIS A 64 -5.31 -5.60 -37.26
C HIS A 64 -5.14 -7.08 -36.82
N ARG A 65 -5.95 -7.98 -37.38
CA ARG A 65 -6.10 -9.37 -36.92
C ARG A 65 -4.78 -10.12 -36.77
N ARG A 66 -3.84 -9.95 -37.71
CA ARG A 66 -2.54 -10.65 -37.70
C ARG A 66 -1.69 -10.26 -36.49
N VAL A 67 -1.57 -8.96 -36.23
CA VAL A 67 -0.77 -8.43 -35.11
C VAL A 67 -1.42 -8.79 -33.79
N LEU A 68 -2.74 -8.58 -33.67
CA LEU A 68 -3.48 -8.91 -32.45
C LEU A 68 -3.41 -10.39 -32.13
N ARG A 69 -3.50 -11.28 -33.12
CA ARG A 69 -3.38 -12.72 -32.89
C ARG A 69 -2.02 -13.12 -32.33
N LEU A 70 -0.92 -12.53 -32.82
CA LEU A 70 0.42 -12.78 -32.27
C LEU A 70 0.53 -12.27 -30.83
N PHE A 71 -0.01 -11.09 -30.57
CA PHE A 71 -0.06 -10.52 -29.23
C PHE A 71 -0.84 -11.39 -28.23
N PHE A 72 -2.04 -11.87 -28.60
CA PHE A 72 -2.81 -12.79 -27.75
C PHE A 72 -2.22 -14.19 -27.68
N GLN A 73 -1.45 -14.62 -28.67
CA GLN A 73 -0.71 -15.87 -28.60
C GLN A 73 0.36 -15.82 -27.51
N LEU A 74 1.12 -14.72 -27.42
CA LEU A 74 2.03 -14.49 -26.28
C LEU A 74 1.27 -14.49 -24.95
N GLY A 75 0.15 -13.75 -24.88
CA GLY A 75 -0.70 -13.73 -23.68
C GLY A 75 -1.19 -15.12 -23.25
N SER A 76 -1.56 -15.98 -24.22
CA SER A 76 -1.97 -17.35 -23.91
C SER A 76 -0.85 -18.22 -23.36
N ILE A 77 0.39 -18.05 -23.82
CA ILE A 77 1.55 -18.78 -23.29
C ILE A 77 1.80 -18.36 -21.84
N VAL A 78 1.83 -17.04 -21.58
CA VAL A 78 2.04 -16.50 -20.23
C VAL A 78 0.91 -16.91 -19.29
N GLY A 79 -0.35 -16.87 -19.75
CA GLY A 79 -1.52 -17.28 -18.98
C GLY A 79 -1.50 -18.76 -18.61
N VAL A 80 -1.18 -19.65 -19.55
CA VAL A 80 -1.03 -21.09 -19.28
C VAL A 80 0.10 -21.34 -18.28
N MET A 81 1.26 -20.66 -18.44
CA MET A 81 2.35 -20.76 -17.47
C MET A 81 1.91 -20.31 -16.07
N ALA A 82 1.19 -19.20 -15.96
CA ALA A 82 0.66 -18.70 -14.70
C ALA A 82 -0.31 -19.71 -14.05
N CYS A 83 -1.24 -20.29 -14.82
CA CYS A 83 -2.15 -21.33 -14.35
C CYS A 83 -1.37 -22.56 -13.82
N CYS A 84 -0.34 -23.00 -14.53
CA CYS A 84 0.51 -24.11 -14.10
C CYS A 84 1.25 -23.83 -12.79
N ILE A 85 1.80 -22.62 -12.64
CA ILE A 85 2.47 -22.19 -11.41
C ILE A 85 1.47 -22.15 -10.24
N LEU A 86 0.27 -21.60 -10.45
CA LEU A 86 -0.78 -21.54 -9.43
C LEU A 86 -1.24 -22.95 -9.01
N MET A 87 -1.41 -23.86 -9.96
CA MET A 87 -1.73 -25.26 -9.68
C MET A 87 -0.66 -25.94 -8.84
N LEU A 88 0.62 -25.78 -9.20
CA LEU A 88 1.73 -26.32 -8.43
C LEU A 88 1.73 -25.77 -7.00
N GLY A 89 1.51 -24.46 -6.86
CA GLY A 89 1.36 -23.80 -5.56
C GLY A 89 0.23 -24.41 -4.73
N LEU A 90 -0.97 -24.56 -5.29
CA LEU A 90 -2.12 -25.16 -4.62
C LEU A 90 -1.85 -26.61 -4.18
N VAL A 91 -1.18 -27.41 -5.01
CA VAL A 91 -0.79 -28.78 -4.67
C VAL A 91 0.20 -28.80 -3.50
N ILE A 92 1.24 -27.97 -3.54
CA ILE A 92 2.23 -27.87 -2.47
C ILE A 92 1.58 -27.42 -1.16
N THR A 93 0.72 -26.39 -1.21
CA THR A 93 -0.01 -25.91 -0.04
C THR A 93 -0.94 -26.99 0.49
N GLY A 94 -1.67 -27.70 -0.38
CA GLY A 94 -2.54 -28.81 0.00
C GLY A 94 -1.80 -29.95 0.69
N ILE A 95 -0.66 -30.38 0.13
CA ILE A 95 0.21 -31.40 0.75
C ILE A 95 0.72 -30.90 2.10
N THR A 96 1.15 -29.64 2.19
CA THR A 96 1.65 -29.06 3.44
C THR A 96 0.57 -29.04 4.52
N MET A 97 -0.65 -28.61 4.17
CA MET A 97 -1.80 -28.62 5.08
C MET A 97 -2.18 -30.04 5.50
N TYR A 98 -2.16 -31.01 4.58
CA TYR A 98 -2.40 -32.42 4.91
C TYR A 98 -1.34 -32.97 5.86
N LEU A 99 -0.06 -32.69 5.62
CA LEU A 99 1.03 -33.10 6.51
C LEU A 99 0.91 -32.46 7.89
N ILE A 100 0.54 -31.18 7.98
CA ILE A 100 0.26 -30.51 9.26
C ILE A 100 -0.93 -31.17 9.94
N PHE A 101 -2.02 -31.44 9.22
CA PHE A 101 -3.20 -32.09 9.77
C PHE A 101 -2.89 -33.50 10.29
N VAL A 102 -2.22 -34.33 9.49
CA VAL A 102 -1.77 -35.67 9.90
C VAL A 102 -0.81 -35.55 11.07
N SER A 103 0.12 -34.59 11.06
CA SER A 103 0.98 -34.32 12.20
C SER A 103 0.15 -33.99 13.43
N CYS A 104 -0.86 -33.12 13.34
CA CYS A 104 -1.73 -32.74 14.45
C CYS A 104 -2.54 -33.94 14.99
N VAL A 105 -3.14 -34.74 14.11
CA VAL A 105 -3.92 -35.95 14.46
C VAL A 105 -3.02 -37.03 15.06
N VAL A 106 -1.86 -37.29 14.45
CA VAL A 106 -0.86 -38.25 14.97
C VAL A 106 -0.25 -37.73 16.27
N THR A 107 -0.01 -36.41 16.41
CA THR A 107 0.41 -35.84 17.68
C THR A 107 -0.69 -35.91 18.72
N GLN A 108 -1.98 -35.84 18.38
CA GLN A 108 -3.07 -36.10 19.35
C GLN A 108 -2.99 -37.52 19.94
N SER A 109 -2.42 -38.49 19.20
CA SER A 109 -2.06 -39.82 19.70
C SER A 109 -0.66 -39.93 20.35
N ILE A 110 0.19 -38.89 20.30
CA ILE A 110 1.58 -38.88 20.81
C ILE A 110 1.86 -37.56 21.59
N PHE A 111 0.85 -37.01 22.27
CA PHE A 111 0.80 -35.58 22.61
C PHE A 111 1.64 -35.16 23.82
N TRP A 112 2.96 -35.37 23.83
CA TRP A 112 3.81 -34.62 24.77
C TRP A 112 5.23 -34.23 24.32
N ARG A 113 5.76 -34.58 23.13
CA ARG A 113 7.22 -34.35 22.90
C ARG A 113 7.74 -33.78 21.58
N LEU A 114 6.97 -33.58 20.50
CA LEU A 114 7.57 -33.13 19.23
C LEU A 114 6.76 -32.06 18.51
N ASP A 115 7.48 -30.98 18.15
CA ASP A 115 7.00 -29.78 17.49
C ASP A 115 6.82 -30.02 15.96
N PRO A 116 5.61 -29.83 15.38
CA PRO A 116 5.32 -30.08 13.97
C PRO A 116 6.29 -29.42 12.97
N TRP A 117 6.86 -28.26 13.34
CA TRP A 117 7.82 -27.52 12.52
C TRP A 117 9.16 -28.24 12.36
N GLN A 118 9.55 -29.09 13.32
CA GLN A 118 10.79 -29.88 13.22
C GLN A 118 10.68 -31.04 12.23
N LEU A 119 9.46 -31.56 12.00
CA LEU A 119 9.23 -32.70 11.11
C LEU A 119 9.29 -32.29 9.62
N ALA A 120 8.81 -31.09 9.28
CA ALA A 120 8.91 -30.54 7.93
C ALA A 120 10.36 -30.33 7.47
N ASN A 121 11.28 -30.09 8.41
CA ASN A 121 12.71 -29.90 8.14
C ASN A 121 13.48 -31.22 7.91
N LYS A 122 12.89 -32.39 8.20
CA LYS A 122 13.52 -33.70 7.99
C LYS A 122 13.46 -34.21 6.54
N PHE A 123 12.70 -33.57 5.66
CA PHE A 123 12.64 -33.92 4.24
C PHE A 123 13.51 -32.96 3.41
N PRO A 124 14.73 -33.35 2.99
CA PRO A 124 15.74 -32.43 2.44
C PRO A 124 15.33 -31.77 1.12
N LEU A 125 14.52 -32.46 0.30
CA LEU A 125 14.04 -31.92 -0.98
C LEU A 125 12.96 -30.84 -0.77
N ILE A 126 12.08 -31.06 0.19
CA ILE A 126 11.00 -30.11 0.55
C ILE A 126 11.59 -28.91 1.29
N SER A 127 12.54 -29.12 2.21
CA SER A 127 13.16 -28.03 2.96
C SER A 127 14.00 -27.12 2.05
N SER A 128 14.75 -27.68 1.10
CA SER A 128 15.56 -26.92 0.15
C SER A 128 14.68 -26.11 -0.82
N PHE A 129 13.62 -26.72 -1.37
CA PHE A 129 12.69 -26.02 -2.25
C PHE A 129 11.90 -24.94 -1.50
N LYS A 130 11.44 -25.22 -0.27
CA LYS A 130 10.74 -24.26 0.57
C LYS A 130 11.64 -23.08 0.93
N LYS A 131 12.92 -23.33 1.26
CA LYS A 131 13.88 -22.28 1.62
C LYS A 131 14.21 -21.39 0.42
N LEU A 132 14.50 -21.98 -0.74
CA LEU A 132 14.76 -21.23 -1.97
C LEU A 132 13.52 -20.42 -2.40
N LEU A 133 12.34 -21.05 -2.37
CA LEU A 133 11.09 -20.38 -2.70
C LEU A 133 10.83 -19.23 -1.74
N MET A 134 10.97 -19.43 -0.42
CA MET A 134 10.80 -18.36 0.58
C MET A 134 11.86 -17.27 0.50
N GLU A 135 13.13 -17.58 0.22
CA GLU A 135 14.16 -16.54 0.08
C GLU A 135 13.90 -15.68 -1.15
N VAL A 136 13.59 -16.30 -2.29
CA VAL A 136 13.30 -15.58 -3.54
C VAL A 136 11.98 -14.83 -3.42
N THR A 137 10.92 -15.46 -2.91
CA THR A 137 9.64 -14.77 -2.72
C THR A 137 9.76 -13.68 -1.67
N ASN A 138 10.41 -13.90 -0.53
CA ASN A 138 10.52 -12.87 0.50
C ASN A 138 11.42 -11.72 0.05
N ALA A 139 12.52 -11.93 -0.66
CA ALA A 139 13.36 -10.82 -1.14
C ALA A 139 12.61 -9.98 -2.19
N LEU A 140 11.97 -10.65 -3.16
CA LEU A 140 11.28 -10.00 -4.26
C LEU A 140 9.97 -9.35 -3.79
N LEU A 141 9.21 -10.04 -2.92
CA LEU A 141 8.02 -9.51 -2.26
C LEU A 141 8.38 -8.41 -1.27
N PHE A 142 9.49 -8.49 -0.52
CA PHE A 142 9.91 -7.42 0.40
C PHE A 142 10.28 -6.14 -0.36
N HIS A 143 11.03 -6.25 -1.46
CA HIS A 143 11.33 -5.09 -2.30
C HIS A 143 10.08 -4.56 -3.00
N LEU A 144 9.24 -5.45 -3.53
CA LEU A 144 7.97 -5.08 -4.14
C LEU A 144 7.04 -4.42 -3.12
N MET A 145 6.91 -4.96 -1.90
CA MET A 145 6.07 -4.42 -0.82
C MET A 145 6.62 -3.11 -0.28
N LYS A 146 7.94 -2.98 -0.10
CA LYS A 146 8.57 -1.70 0.26
C LYS A 146 8.27 -0.65 -0.79
N TRP A 147 8.34 -1.02 -2.07
CA TRP A 147 8.03 -0.12 -3.17
C TRP A 147 6.54 0.16 -3.28
N LEU A 148 5.67 -0.83 -3.04
CA LEU A 148 4.22 -0.74 -3.09
C LEU A 148 3.57 -0.11 -1.87
N LYS A 149 4.38 0.27 -0.87
CA LYS A 149 3.91 0.79 0.41
C LYS A 149 2.88 1.90 0.17
N LEU A 150 1.62 1.58 0.47
CA LEU A 150 0.54 2.54 0.46
C LEU A 150 0.80 3.54 1.58
N ASP A 151 0.42 4.79 1.37
CA ASP A 151 0.57 5.82 2.40
C ASP A 151 -0.37 5.47 3.56
N PRO A 152 0.17 5.06 4.73
CA PRO A 152 -0.67 4.64 5.87
C PRO A 152 -1.46 5.82 6.46
N GLU A 153 -1.05 7.06 6.16
CA GLU A 153 -1.73 8.27 6.63
C GLU A 153 -2.91 8.67 5.73
N LEU A 154 -3.10 8.00 4.59
CA LEU A 154 -4.22 8.26 3.71
C LEU A 154 -5.53 7.88 4.43
N PRO A 155 -6.51 8.79 4.55
CA PRO A 155 -7.76 8.46 5.23
C PRO A 155 -8.41 7.23 4.61
N LEU A 156 -8.86 6.31 5.44
CA LEU A 156 -9.47 5.04 5.01
C LEU A 156 -10.50 5.25 3.90
N THR A 157 -11.38 6.26 4.05
CA THR A 157 -12.40 6.62 3.05
C THR A 157 -11.83 6.95 1.67
N VAL A 158 -10.69 7.64 1.61
CA VAL A 158 -10.00 7.97 0.35
C VAL A 158 -9.38 6.72 -0.25
N SER A 159 -8.73 5.87 0.55
CA SER A 159 -8.18 4.59 0.10
C SER A 159 -9.27 3.70 -0.51
N TRP A 160 -10.43 3.56 0.16
CA TRP A 160 -11.58 2.83 -0.38
C TRP A 160 -12.08 3.42 -1.70
N LEU A 161 -12.21 4.75 -1.78
CA LEU A 161 -12.64 5.42 -3.01
C LEU A 161 -11.66 5.12 -4.17
N LEU A 162 -10.35 5.20 -3.93
CA LEU A 162 -9.34 4.87 -4.94
C LEU A 162 -9.44 3.40 -5.38
N CYS A 163 -9.69 2.46 -4.47
CA CYS A 163 -9.95 1.06 -4.81
C CYS A 163 -11.18 0.90 -5.70
N TRP A 164 -12.30 1.56 -5.37
CA TRP A 164 -13.52 1.51 -6.18
C TRP A 164 -13.30 2.08 -7.59
N VAL A 165 -12.64 3.24 -7.69
CA VAL A 165 -12.28 3.83 -8.99
C VAL A 165 -11.33 2.91 -9.76
N GLY A 166 -10.37 2.27 -9.07
CA GLY A 166 -9.46 1.29 -9.67
C GLY A 166 -10.21 0.10 -10.25
N LEU A 167 -11.19 -0.46 -9.53
CA LEU A 167 -12.03 -1.56 -10.02
C LEU A 167 -12.84 -1.17 -11.26
N LEU A 168 -13.34 0.07 -11.33
CA LEU A 168 -14.02 0.60 -12.51
C LEU A 168 -13.11 0.72 -13.74
N VAL A 169 -11.79 0.70 -13.57
CA VAL A 169 -10.81 0.65 -14.67
C VAL A 169 -10.38 -0.77 -14.97
N ILE A 170 -10.07 -1.58 -13.95
CA ILE A 170 -9.51 -2.92 -14.10
C ILE A 170 -10.51 -3.89 -14.72
N LEU A 171 -11.74 -3.94 -14.18
CA LEU A 171 -12.75 -4.90 -14.63
C LEU A 171 -13.10 -4.73 -16.12
N PRO A 172 -13.38 -3.51 -16.64
CA PRO A 172 -13.65 -3.38 -18.07
C PRO A 172 -12.41 -3.68 -18.91
N PHE A 173 -11.20 -3.38 -18.42
CA PHE A 173 -9.98 -3.69 -19.15
C PHE A 173 -9.76 -5.21 -19.28
N HIS A 174 -10.07 -5.99 -18.23
CA HIS A 174 -10.09 -7.46 -18.26
C HIS A 174 -11.06 -7.97 -19.33
N GLU A 175 -12.34 -7.58 -19.25
CA GLU A 175 -13.39 -8.04 -20.18
C GLU A 175 -13.15 -7.58 -21.62
N LEU A 176 -12.54 -6.41 -21.80
CA LEU A 176 -12.14 -5.91 -23.11
C LEU A 176 -11.12 -6.84 -23.78
N GLY A 177 -10.23 -7.46 -23.00
CA GLY A 177 -9.29 -8.47 -23.52
C GLY A 177 -10.01 -9.65 -24.16
N HIS A 178 -10.98 -10.23 -23.45
CA HIS A 178 -11.81 -11.32 -23.97
C HIS A 178 -12.60 -10.90 -25.23
N ALA A 179 -13.24 -9.73 -25.19
CA ALA A 179 -14.03 -9.21 -26.31
C ALA A 179 -13.20 -8.98 -27.58
N ILE A 180 -12.04 -8.32 -27.45
CA ILE A 180 -11.13 -8.08 -28.59
C ILE A 180 -10.67 -9.41 -29.18
N THR A 181 -10.29 -10.37 -28.34
CA THR A 181 -9.78 -11.67 -28.81
C THR A 181 -10.87 -12.48 -29.49
N ALA A 182 -12.11 -12.45 -28.98
CA ALA A 182 -13.25 -13.10 -29.63
C ALA A 182 -13.44 -12.59 -31.07
N TYR A 183 -13.40 -11.27 -31.28
CA TYR A 183 -13.48 -10.70 -32.64
C TYR A 183 -12.29 -11.07 -33.52
N VAL A 184 -11.09 -11.18 -32.96
CA VAL A 184 -9.89 -11.64 -33.69
C VAL A 184 -10.01 -13.10 -34.11
N GLU A 185 -10.66 -13.94 -33.29
CA GLU A 185 -10.95 -15.33 -33.65
C GLU A 185 -12.15 -15.49 -34.59
N GLY A 186 -12.93 -14.43 -34.78
CA GLY A 186 -14.07 -14.40 -35.69
C GLY A 186 -15.41 -14.70 -35.02
N ILE A 187 -15.44 -14.68 -33.69
CA ILE A 187 -16.64 -14.89 -32.87
C ILE A 187 -17.22 -13.54 -32.46
N GLY A 188 -18.56 -13.45 -32.42
CA GLY A 188 -19.23 -12.27 -31.91
C GLY A 188 -19.31 -12.21 -30.39
N VAL A 189 -19.59 -11.01 -29.90
CA VAL A 189 -19.90 -10.74 -28.49
C VAL A 189 -21.39 -10.44 -28.44
N GLU A 190 -22.13 -11.14 -27.60
CA GLU A 190 -23.57 -10.98 -27.48
C GLU A 190 -23.94 -9.83 -26.54
N LYS A 191 -23.30 -9.80 -25.35
CA LYS A 191 -23.61 -8.87 -24.27
C LYS A 191 -22.35 -8.54 -23.48
N VAL A 192 -22.31 -7.32 -22.94
CA VAL A 192 -21.40 -6.95 -21.84
C VAL A 192 -22.26 -6.48 -20.70
N GLY A 193 -21.90 -6.81 -19.47
CA GLY A 193 -22.67 -6.34 -18.33
C GLY A 193 -21.83 -6.09 -17.10
N LEU A 194 -22.37 -5.25 -16.24
CA LEU A 194 -21.90 -5.02 -14.89
C LEU A 194 -22.71 -5.91 -13.96
N PHE A 195 -22.09 -6.40 -12.90
CA PHE A 195 -22.82 -6.97 -11.80
C PHE A 195 -22.28 -6.47 -10.46
N LEU A 196 -23.16 -6.40 -9.48
CA LEU A 196 -22.80 -6.12 -8.10
C LEU A 196 -23.24 -7.31 -7.27
N ALA A 197 -22.28 -8.16 -6.89
CA ALA A 197 -22.51 -9.30 -6.02
C ALA A 197 -22.25 -8.86 -4.57
N PHE A 198 -23.32 -8.72 -3.79
CA PHE A 198 -23.29 -8.05 -2.48
C PHE A 198 -22.72 -6.63 -2.56
N TYR A 199 -21.43 -6.46 -2.22
CA TYR A 199 -20.70 -5.19 -2.29
C TYR A 199 -19.50 -5.27 -3.24
N ILE A 200 -19.33 -6.36 -3.99
CA ILE A 200 -18.20 -6.58 -4.89
C ILE A 200 -18.67 -6.29 -6.32
N PRO A 201 -18.13 -5.27 -6.99
CA PRO A 201 -18.44 -5.02 -8.38
C PRO A 201 -17.73 -6.06 -9.26
N GLY A 202 -18.37 -6.40 -10.37
CA GLY A 202 -17.83 -7.27 -11.40
C GLY A 202 -18.32 -6.84 -12.76
N MET A 203 -17.65 -7.33 -13.79
CA MET A 203 -18.06 -7.16 -15.17
C MET A 203 -17.97 -8.51 -15.86
N PHE A 204 -18.72 -8.68 -16.94
CA PHE A 204 -18.66 -9.88 -17.76
C PHE A 204 -18.88 -9.53 -19.22
N VAL A 205 -18.23 -10.29 -20.10
CA VAL A 205 -18.57 -10.38 -21.52
C VAL A 205 -19.17 -11.75 -21.83
N THR A 206 -20.32 -11.75 -22.49
CA THR A 206 -20.93 -12.96 -23.05
C THR A 206 -20.53 -13.08 -24.51
N ILE A 207 -19.80 -14.15 -24.82
CA ILE A 207 -19.35 -14.51 -26.17
C ILE A 207 -20.33 -15.54 -26.74
N GLU A 208 -20.52 -15.56 -28.05
CA GLU A 208 -21.40 -16.53 -28.74
C GLU A 208 -21.02 -17.99 -28.41
N GLU A 209 -22.02 -18.88 -28.40
CA GLU A 209 -21.84 -20.32 -28.11
C GLU A 209 -20.89 -21.05 -29.08
N SER A 210 -20.69 -20.48 -30.28
CA SER A 210 -19.71 -20.95 -31.29
C SER A 210 -18.26 -20.98 -30.78
N LEU A 211 -17.99 -20.41 -29.59
CA LEU A 211 -16.74 -20.57 -28.84
C LEU A 211 -16.35 -22.04 -28.62
N LEU A 212 -17.34 -22.92 -28.40
CA LEU A 212 -17.11 -24.35 -28.15
C LEU A 212 -16.57 -25.08 -29.39
N ASP A 213 -16.88 -24.58 -30.58
CA ASP A 213 -16.47 -25.15 -31.87
C ASP A 213 -15.05 -24.76 -32.28
N LEU A 214 -14.43 -23.81 -31.57
CA LEU A 214 -13.07 -23.39 -31.85
C LEU A 214 -12.03 -24.45 -31.49
N ASN A 215 -10.95 -24.45 -32.28
CA ASN A 215 -9.74 -25.18 -31.88
C ASN A 215 -9.19 -24.65 -30.55
N THR A 216 -8.45 -25.51 -29.87
CA THR A 216 -8.09 -25.24 -28.48
C THR A 216 -7.12 -24.08 -28.31
N LYS A 217 -6.23 -23.86 -29.29
CA LYS A 217 -5.33 -22.70 -29.29
C LYS A 217 -6.11 -21.39 -29.34
N SER A 218 -7.20 -21.33 -30.09
CA SER A 218 -8.04 -20.13 -30.21
C SER A 218 -8.85 -19.89 -28.94
N ARG A 219 -9.39 -20.97 -28.34
CA ARG A 219 -10.04 -20.90 -27.02
C ARG A 219 -9.10 -20.40 -25.94
N LEU A 220 -7.88 -20.93 -25.86
CA LEU A 220 -6.88 -20.48 -24.88
C LEU A 220 -6.51 -19.00 -25.07
N ARG A 221 -6.42 -18.51 -26.31
CA ARG A 221 -6.18 -17.07 -26.54
C ARG A 221 -7.31 -16.24 -25.95
N ILE A 222 -8.56 -16.63 -26.14
CA ILE A 222 -9.72 -15.92 -25.59
C ILE A 222 -9.72 -15.97 -24.07
N VAL A 223 -9.59 -17.16 -23.48
CA VAL A 223 -9.64 -17.37 -22.02
C VAL A 223 -8.48 -16.66 -21.31
N CYS A 224 -7.27 -16.67 -21.86
CA CYS A 224 -6.13 -15.99 -21.23
C CYS A 224 -6.09 -14.47 -21.49
N ALA A 225 -6.98 -13.93 -22.33
CA ALA A 225 -6.92 -12.53 -22.73
C ALA A 225 -7.17 -11.54 -21.58
N GLY A 226 -8.08 -11.87 -20.66
CA GLY A 226 -8.36 -11.03 -19.49
C GLY A 226 -7.13 -10.89 -18.59
N PHE A 227 -6.52 -12.01 -18.20
CA PHE A 227 -5.23 -12.01 -17.48
C PHE A 227 -4.14 -11.21 -18.20
N TRP A 228 -4.03 -11.35 -19.53
CA TRP A 228 -3.04 -10.62 -20.33
C TRP A 228 -3.25 -9.10 -20.25
N PHE A 229 -4.50 -8.64 -20.32
CA PHE A 229 -4.85 -7.22 -20.20
C PHE A 229 -4.56 -6.68 -18.79
N ASN A 230 -4.85 -7.45 -17.76
CA ASN A 230 -4.51 -7.08 -16.39
C ASN A 230 -3.00 -6.95 -16.20
N LEU A 231 -2.20 -7.86 -16.77
CA LEU A 231 -0.73 -7.77 -16.71
C LEU A 231 -0.20 -6.52 -17.41
N LEU A 232 -0.77 -6.15 -18.56
CA LEU A 232 -0.42 -4.92 -19.27
C LEU A 232 -0.79 -3.67 -18.46
N LEU A 233 -1.93 -3.68 -17.78
CA LEU A 233 -2.34 -2.59 -16.90
C LEU A 233 -1.41 -2.46 -15.69
N CYS A 234 -0.90 -3.57 -15.14
CA CYS A 234 0.15 -3.54 -14.13
C CYS A 234 1.42 -2.88 -14.69
N LEU A 235 1.90 -3.34 -15.85
CA LEU A 235 3.11 -2.78 -16.45
C LEU A 235 2.95 -1.28 -16.73
N LEU A 236 1.80 -0.87 -17.27
CA LEU A 236 1.48 0.53 -17.51
C LEU A 236 1.49 1.34 -16.20
N SER A 237 0.87 0.82 -15.14
CA SER A 237 0.83 1.49 -13.84
C SER A 237 2.23 1.68 -13.26
N LEU A 238 3.09 0.67 -13.38
CA LEU A 238 4.48 0.74 -12.94
C LEU A 238 5.27 1.79 -13.73
N VAL A 239 5.11 1.83 -15.05
CA VAL A 239 5.74 2.83 -15.93
C VAL A 239 5.28 4.24 -15.56
N VAL A 240 3.98 4.44 -15.31
CA VAL A 240 3.44 5.75 -14.92
C VAL A 240 4.01 6.21 -13.58
N VAL A 241 4.06 5.34 -12.56
CA VAL A 241 4.66 5.70 -11.25
C VAL A 241 6.14 6.04 -11.40
N PHE A 242 6.89 5.25 -12.19
CA PHE A 242 8.32 5.50 -12.41
C PHE A 242 8.58 6.81 -13.17
N LEU A 243 7.76 7.12 -14.18
CA LEU A 243 7.87 8.34 -14.97
C LEU A 243 7.17 9.55 -14.33
N LEU A 244 6.46 9.36 -13.20
CA LEU A 244 5.67 10.42 -12.57
C LEU A 244 6.48 11.70 -12.33
N PRO A 245 7.72 11.66 -11.79
CA PRO A 245 8.55 12.86 -11.62
C PRO A 245 8.73 13.65 -12.91
N LEU A 246 8.94 12.96 -14.03
CA LEU A 246 9.14 13.56 -15.35
C LEU A 246 7.83 14.11 -15.92
N LEU A 247 6.73 13.37 -15.77
CA LEU A 247 5.41 13.77 -16.26
C LEU A 247 4.92 15.05 -15.58
N VAL A 248 5.22 15.22 -14.29
CA VAL A 248 4.75 16.37 -13.50
C VAL A 248 5.76 17.53 -13.46
N ALA A 249 7.01 17.31 -13.88
CA ALA A 249 8.10 18.30 -13.84
C ALA A 249 7.78 19.68 -14.45
N PRO A 250 6.98 19.81 -15.53
CA PRO A 250 6.63 21.12 -16.08
C PRO A 250 5.81 21.98 -15.11
N PHE A 251 5.00 21.35 -14.26
CA PHE A 251 4.04 22.03 -13.38
C PHE A 251 4.42 21.94 -11.90
N PHE A 252 5.21 20.93 -11.52
CA PHE A 252 5.62 20.66 -10.16
C PHE A 252 7.15 20.57 -10.08
N ARG A 253 7.70 20.86 -8.90
CA ARG A 253 9.09 20.59 -8.53
C ARG A 253 9.12 19.57 -7.40
N GLN A 254 10.14 18.71 -7.42
CA GLN A 254 10.36 17.79 -6.30
C GLN A 254 11.05 18.53 -5.18
N GLN A 255 10.36 18.67 -4.06
CA GLN A 255 10.88 19.25 -2.84
C GLN A 255 10.01 18.83 -1.66
N MET A 256 10.66 18.36 -0.60
CA MET A 256 10.02 18.02 0.65
C MET A 256 9.37 19.24 1.29
N THR A 257 8.06 19.25 1.46
CA THR A 257 7.30 20.43 1.90
C THR A 257 6.21 20.09 2.90
N VAL A 258 5.97 20.99 3.85
CA VAL A 258 4.93 20.82 4.86
C VAL A 258 3.54 21.00 4.24
N SER A 259 2.74 19.94 4.29
CA SER A 259 1.35 19.91 3.80
C SER A 259 0.31 20.07 4.91
N GLY A 260 0.70 19.87 6.17
CA GLY A 260 -0.17 20.04 7.34
C GLY A 260 0.51 19.58 8.63
N PHE A 261 -0.25 19.57 9.72
CA PHE A 261 0.21 19.12 11.03
C PHE A 261 -0.73 18.09 11.61
N ILE A 262 -0.20 17.17 12.41
CA ILE A 262 -0.94 16.20 13.20
C ILE A 262 -0.96 16.73 14.63
N SER A 263 -2.12 17.16 15.11
CA SER A 263 -2.26 17.79 16.42
C SER A 263 -2.27 16.76 17.54
N THR A 264 -1.09 16.32 18.00
CA THR A 264 -0.98 15.42 19.15
C THR A 264 0.23 15.76 20.02
N GLY A 265 0.04 16.68 20.98
CA GLY A 265 0.98 16.88 22.09
C GLY A 265 1.92 18.09 21.97
N GLN A 266 2.85 18.18 22.94
CA GLN A 266 3.75 19.33 23.11
C GLN A 266 4.79 19.42 21.98
N GLU A 267 5.32 18.29 21.50
CA GLU A 267 6.25 18.24 20.37
C GLU A 267 5.62 18.75 19.07
N SER A 268 4.34 18.40 18.83
CA SER A 268 3.61 18.94 17.68
C SER A 268 3.44 20.45 17.76
N SER A 269 3.25 21.00 18.97
CA SER A 269 3.12 22.44 19.18
C SER A 269 4.43 23.20 18.91
N ARG A 270 5.59 22.61 19.27
CA ARG A 270 6.91 23.19 18.96
C ARG A 270 7.18 23.21 17.46
N LEU A 271 6.92 22.09 16.77
CA LEU A 271 7.08 22.01 15.32
C LEU A 271 6.08 22.92 14.58
N LEU A 272 4.90 23.20 15.16
CA LEU A 272 3.93 24.16 14.64
C LEU A 272 4.44 25.61 14.68
N ASN A 273 5.23 25.95 15.71
CA ASN A 273 5.84 27.28 15.81
C ASN A 273 7.03 27.42 14.85
N CYS A 274 7.72 26.31 14.57
CA CYS A 274 8.83 26.31 13.63
C CYS A 274 8.32 26.37 12.19
N PHE A 275 7.43 25.46 11.77
CA PHE A 275 6.99 25.33 10.38
C PHE A 275 5.69 26.07 10.07
N SER A 276 5.58 26.57 8.83
CA SER A 276 4.33 26.97 8.21
C SER A 276 3.94 26.03 7.05
N ILE A 277 2.64 25.91 6.77
CA ILE A 277 2.16 25.16 5.59
C ILE A 277 2.76 25.82 4.33
N GLY A 278 3.48 25.00 3.56
CA GLY A 278 4.20 25.44 2.37
C GLY A 278 5.71 25.60 2.53
N ASP A 279 6.24 25.53 3.76
CA ASP A 279 7.68 25.55 4.02
C ASP A 279 8.35 24.29 3.48
N GLY A 280 9.45 24.47 2.76
CA GLY A 280 10.22 23.36 2.20
C GLY A 280 11.32 22.90 3.15
N LEU A 281 11.33 21.64 3.59
CA LEU A 281 12.46 21.07 4.31
C LEU A 281 13.59 20.75 3.32
N VAL A 282 14.80 21.23 3.62
CA VAL A 282 15.98 21.09 2.74
C VAL A 282 16.99 20.13 3.36
N SER A 283 17.26 20.25 4.66
CA SER A 283 18.15 19.33 5.36
C SER A 283 17.83 19.22 6.85
N VAL A 284 18.14 18.06 7.43
CA VAL A 284 18.09 17.80 8.88
C VAL A 284 19.50 17.44 9.35
N ASN A 285 20.05 18.14 10.34
CA ASN A 285 21.44 17.98 10.80
C ASN A 285 22.47 17.92 9.64
N ASN A 286 22.37 18.87 8.71
CA ASN A 286 23.19 18.97 7.48
C ASN A 286 23.06 17.80 6.48
N ARG A 287 22.09 16.90 6.66
CA ARG A 287 21.77 15.83 5.71
C ARG A 287 20.64 16.27 4.80
N GLU A 288 20.88 16.26 3.49
CA GLU A 288 19.89 16.68 2.50
C GLU A 288 18.65 15.78 2.54
N ILE A 289 17.47 16.40 2.46
CA ILE A 289 16.18 15.73 2.38
C ILE A 289 15.55 16.04 1.03
N ARG A 290 15.29 14.99 0.24
CA ARG A 290 14.61 15.10 -1.06
C ARG A 290 13.29 14.35 -1.08
N LYS A 291 13.19 13.27 -0.32
CA LYS A 291 12.01 12.39 -0.21
C LYS A 291 11.67 12.06 1.23
N LEU A 292 10.47 11.54 1.44
CA LEU A 292 10.02 11.12 2.77
C LEU A 292 10.89 10.00 3.37
N ASP A 293 11.43 9.12 2.52
CA ASP A 293 12.32 8.06 2.98
C ASP A 293 13.67 8.58 3.51
N ASP A 294 14.13 9.73 3.02
CA ASP A 294 15.35 10.38 3.55
C ASP A 294 15.11 10.85 4.99
N ILE A 295 13.91 11.37 5.30
CA ILE A 295 13.54 11.76 6.68
C ILE A 295 13.59 10.53 7.60
N LYS A 296 13.00 9.41 7.17
CA LYS A 296 12.98 8.15 7.95
C LYS A 296 14.38 7.61 8.18
N GLU A 297 15.24 7.68 7.17
CA GLU A 297 16.66 7.29 7.26
C GLU A 297 17.39 8.15 8.28
N VAL A 298 17.33 9.47 8.12
CA VAL A 298 17.98 10.43 9.02
C VAL A 298 17.51 10.26 10.46
N ILE A 299 16.22 10.07 10.71
CA ILE A 299 15.70 9.84 12.07
C ILE A 299 16.26 8.55 12.68
N ARG A 300 16.37 7.47 11.91
CA ARG A 300 16.92 6.22 12.40
C ARG A 300 18.38 6.36 12.78
N GLU A 301 19.17 7.02 11.92
CA GLU A 301 20.57 7.31 12.19
C GLU A 301 20.72 8.20 13.42
N LEU A 302 19.95 9.30 13.49
CA LEU A 302 19.94 10.20 14.64
C LEU A 302 19.51 9.51 15.92
N THR A 303 18.70 8.45 15.89
CA THR A 303 18.32 7.68 17.08
C THR A 303 19.44 6.72 17.53
N SER A 304 20.27 6.26 16.59
CA SER A 304 21.40 5.36 16.86
C SER A 304 22.70 6.07 17.25
N GLU A 305 22.86 7.34 16.88
CA GLU A 305 24.05 8.13 17.17
C GLU A 305 24.15 8.54 18.65
N THR A 306 25.36 8.85 19.10
CA THR A 306 25.58 9.48 20.41
C THR A 306 24.95 10.87 20.44
N PHE A 307 24.58 11.34 21.63
CA PHE A 307 23.95 12.64 21.76
C PHE A 307 24.91 13.75 21.30
N VAL A 308 24.48 14.51 20.29
CA VAL A 308 25.18 15.72 19.84
C VAL A 308 24.82 16.87 20.80
N GLY A 309 25.83 17.57 21.29
CA GLY A 309 25.72 18.70 22.22
C GLY A 309 26.09 20.04 21.59
N ILE A 310 25.99 21.10 22.39
CA ILE A 310 26.42 22.46 22.08
C ILE A 310 27.65 22.81 22.91
N CYS A 311 28.63 23.45 22.27
CA CYS A 311 29.73 24.11 22.97
C CYS A 311 29.31 25.48 23.50
N LEU A 312 29.49 25.70 24.80
CA LEU A 312 29.29 27.01 25.41
C LEU A 312 30.56 27.46 26.12
N ASN A 313 30.94 28.71 25.85
CA ASN A 313 32.00 29.37 26.58
C ASN A 313 31.49 29.78 27.97
N LYS A 314 32.23 29.41 29.02
CA LYS A 314 31.88 29.67 30.43
C LYS A 314 31.61 31.14 30.75
N ASN A 315 32.27 32.06 30.04
CA ASN A 315 32.12 33.50 30.26
C ASN A 315 30.78 34.07 29.75
N ASN A 316 30.13 33.40 28.80
CA ASN A 316 28.86 33.84 28.21
C ASN A 316 27.63 33.36 29.00
N ILE A 317 27.76 32.29 29.78
CA ILE A 317 26.64 31.65 30.48
C ILE A 317 26.11 32.52 31.64
N THR A 318 26.96 33.32 32.30
CA THR A 318 26.58 34.05 33.52
C THR A 318 25.96 35.43 33.29
N SER A 319 26.00 35.97 32.06
CA SER A 319 25.70 37.39 31.81
C SER A 319 24.59 37.62 30.77
N SER A 320 23.86 36.59 30.35
CA SER A 320 22.93 36.69 29.22
C SER A 320 21.47 36.43 29.62
N LYS A 321 20.55 37.16 28.98
CA LYS A 321 19.10 36.96 29.15
C LYS A 321 18.65 35.54 28.77
N TRP A 322 19.47 34.82 28.00
CA TRP A 322 19.22 33.52 27.37
C TRP A 322 19.55 32.31 28.26
N PHE A 323 20.18 32.54 29.40
CA PHE A 323 20.59 31.47 30.33
C PHE A 323 19.90 31.62 31.69
N ARG A 324 19.59 30.49 32.33
CA ARG A 324 19.09 30.42 33.71
C ARG A 324 19.82 29.30 34.49
N PRO A 325 19.85 29.39 35.83
CA PRO A 325 20.34 28.29 36.67
C PRO A 325 19.54 27.00 36.45
N PHE A 326 20.21 25.85 36.51
CA PHE A 326 19.62 24.54 36.19
C PHE A 326 18.39 24.16 37.02
N HIS A 327 18.31 24.58 38.30
CA HIS A 327 17.18 24.28 39.18
C HIS A 327 15.84 24.87 38.69
N MET A 328 15.86 25.77 37.69
CA MET A 328 14.67 26.36 37.11
C MET A 328 14.04 25.53 35.98
N CYS A 329 14.77 24.59 35.37
CA CYS A 329 14.28 23.83 34.20
C CYS A 329 14.73 22.35 34.15
N CYS A 330 15.54 21.89 35.09
CA CYS A 330 16.08 20.53 35.13
C CYS A 330 15.41 19.71 36.26
N PRO A 331 14.16 19.24 36.09
CA PRO A 331 13.47 18.45 37.12
C PRO A 331 14.23 17.15 37.39
N GLY A 332 14.39 16.79 38.66
CA GLY A 332 15.10 15.58 39.10
C GLY A 332 16.61 15.73 39.32
N LEU A 333 17.21 16.87 38.93
CA LEU A 333 18.61 17.22 39.23
C LEU A 333 18.77 18.16 40.43
N SER A 334 17.67 18.73 40.94
CA SER A 334 17.59 19.53 42.16
C SER A 334 16.52 19.00 43.11
N SER A 335 16.77 19.09 44.43
CA SER A 335 15.83 18.69 45.49
C SER A 335 14.62 19.63 45.63
N ASP A 336 14.69 20.82 45.03
CA ASP A 336 13.66 21.85 45.14
C ASP A 336 12.69 21.76 43.97
N SER A 337 11.45 21.36 44.26
CA SER A 337 10.34 21.23 43.32
C SER A 337 9.66 22.59 43.08
N TRP A 338 10.18 23.39 42.16
CA TRP A 338 9.46 24.55 41.64
C TRP A 338 8.61 24.16 40.43
N GLN A 339 7.45 24.80 40.26
CA GLN A 339 6.64 24.66 39.05
C GLN A 339 7.42 25.23 37.87
N VAL A 340 8.02 24.34 37.08
CA VAL A 340 8.78 24.67 35.89
C VAL A 340 7.80 25.08 34.78
N GLU A 341 7.97 26.27 34.21
CA GLU A 341 7.42 26.56 32.88
C GLU A 341 8.21 25.76 31.85
N GLU A 342 7.86 24.47 31.70
CA GLU A 342 8.57 23.47 30.87
C GLU A 342 8.64 23.82 29.38
N SER A 343 7.87 24.82 28.93
CA SER A 343 7.82 25.19 27.52
C SER A 343 9.04 25.98 27.06
N VAL A 344 9.51 26.99 27.80
CA VAL A 344 10.45 28.00 27.27
C VAL A 344 11.93 27.66 27.51
N TRP A 345 12.25 26.94 28.60
CA TRP A 345 13.63 26.65 29.01
C TRP A 345 13.95 25.17 28.85
N LYS A 346 15.11 24.86 28.26
CA LYS A 346 15.61 23.50 28.06
C LYS A 346 16.81 23.23 28.95
N CYS A 347 16.81 22.06 29.60
CA CYS A 347 17.90 21.62 30.45
C CYS A 347 19.05 21.06 29.61
N PHE A 348 20.27 21.52 29.90
CA PHE A 348 21.49 21.00 29.30
C PHE A 348 22.48 20.60 30.39
N VAL A 349 23.13 19.45 30.22
CA VAL A 349 24.12 18.90 31.17
C VAL A 349 25.47 18.73 30.49
N GLN A 350 26.55 19.01 31.22
CA GLN A 350 27.90 18.79 30.72
C GLN A 350 28.15 17.29 30.50
N SER A 351 28.84 16.85 29.43
CA SER A 351 29.09 15.40 29.19
C SER A 351 29.81 14.69 30.34
N SER A 352 30.67 15.38 31.08
CA SER A 352 31.36 14.86 32.26
C SER A 352 30.41 14.50 33.42
N PHE A 353 29.15 14.93 33.36
CA PHE A 353 28.10 14.59 34.32
C PHE A 353 27.92 13.07 34.45
N PHE A 354 27.96 12.33 33.33
CA PHE A 354 27.81 10.87 33.33
C PHE A 354 28.94 10.14 34.07
N ASN A 355 30.08 10.81 34.32
CA ASN A 355 31.24 10.24 34.99
C ASN A 355 31.46 10.73 36.44
N THR A 356 30.97 11.92 36.81
CA THR A 356 31.40 12.61 38.04
C THR A 356 30.31 12.83 39.09
N GLY A 357 29.02 12.64 38.74
CA GLY A 357 27.90 12.72 39.68
C GLY A 357 27.55 14.14 40.18
N TYR A 358 28.31 15.18 39.80
CA TYR A 358 27.99 16.57 40.08
C TYR A 358 27.51 17.27 38.80
N PRO A 359 26.25 17.73 38.71
CA PRO A 359 25.72 18.34 37.50
C PRO A 359 26.20 19.78 37.34
N ASN A 360 27.17 19.99 36.47
CA ASN A 360 27.24 21.26 35.75
C ASN A 360 26.13 21.23 34.70
N ALA A 361 25.03 21.90 35.02
CA ALA A 361 23.87 22.01 34.16
C ALA A 361 23.48 23.49 33.97
N VAL A 362 22.85 23.79 32.83
CA VAL A 362 22.39 25.14 32.48
C VAL A 362 21.03 25.05 31.80
N CYS A 363 20.16 26.03 32.08
CA CYS A 363 18.91 26.22 31.37
C CYS A 363 19.14 27.18 30.21
N ILE A 364 18.81 26.76 29.00
CA ILE A 364 18.93 27.56 27.78
C ILE A 364 17.54 27.85 27.25
N SER A 365 17.25 29.10 26.89
CA SER A 365 15.97 29.47 26.27
C SER A 365 15.85 28.92 24.85
N GLU A 366 14.65 28.51 24.45
CA GLU A 366 14.34 28.04 23.09
C GLU A 366 14.64 29.11 22.02
N GLU A 367 14.32 30.39 22.29
CA GLU A 367 14.62 31.52 21.40
C GLU A 367 16.13 31.64 21.07
N TRP A 368 17.01 31.39 22.06
CA TRP A 368 18.46 31.41 21.80
C TRP A 368 18.89 30.30 20.84
N LEU A 369 18.34 29.09 21.00
CA LEU A 369 18.62 27.95 20.10
C LEU A 369 18.15 28.27 18.67
N GLU A 370 16.99 28.88 18.53
CA GLU A 370 16.44 29.26 17.23
C GLU A 370 17.30 30.30 16.50
N THR A 371 17.99 31.19 17.23
CA THR A 371 18.92 32.18 16.65
C THR A 371 20.31 31.65 16.30
N GLN A 372 20.68 30.44 16.71
CA GLN A 372 22.02 29.91 16.42
C GLN A 372 22.10 29.37 14.99
N GLU A 373 23.07 29.89 14.22
CA GLU A 373 23.53 29.22 13.00
C GLU A 373 24.38 28.00 13.38
N VAL A 374 24.10 26.87 12.76
CA VAL A 374 24.65 25.54 13.06
C VAL A 374 26.17 25.43 12.92
N ALA A 375 26.78 26.41 12.25
CA ALA A 375 28.22 26.54 12.16
C ALA A 375 28.92 26.84 13.51
N LEU A 376 28.20 27.19 14.57
CA LEU A 376 28.78 27.61 15.85
C LEU A 376 28.62 26.62 17.04
N GLY A 377 27.97 25.45 16.87
CA GLY A 377 27.49 24.70 18.03
C GLY A 377 27.87 23.22 18.15
N PHE A 378 27.92 22.44 17.07
CA PHE A 378 28.13 20.99 17.19
C PHE A 378 29.62 20.68 17.31
N CYS A 379 30.08 20.47 18.54
CA CYS A 379 31.45 20.08 18.80
C CYS A 379 31.65 18.57 18.70
N GLU A 380 32.63 18.14 17.91
CA GLU A 380 33.29 16.85 18.10
C GLU A 380 34.28 16.98 19.25
N ASP A 381 33.98 16.45 20.43
CA ASP A 381 34.82 16.03 21.61
C ASP A 381 36.26 16.60 21.85
N LYS A 382 36.72 17.67 21.19
CA LYS A 382 38.14 18.04 21.05
C LYS A 382 38.46 19.53 21.23
N LEU A 383 37.57 20.33 21.80
CA LEU A 383 37.89 21.73 22.15
C LEU A 383 38.09 21.87 23.66
N VAL A 384 39.29 22.30 24.03
CA VAL A 384 39.85 22.23 25.40
C VAL A 384 39.34 23.35 26.32
N ASP A 385 38.75 24.42 25.78
CA ASP A 385 38.25 25.57 26.56
C ASP A 385 36.71 25.74 26.56
N ASP A 386 35.99 25.08 25.65
CA ASP A 386 34.53 25.13 25.60
C ASP A 386 33.92 23.93 26.35
N GLN A 387 32.95 24.18 27.22
CA GLN A 387 32.25 23.11 27.91
C GLN A 387 31.19 22.52 26.97
N TYR A 388 31.28 21.22 26.75
CA TYR A 388 30.34 20.46 25.93
C TYR A 388 29.07 20.12 26.72
N PHE A 389 27.94 20.69 26.30
CA PHE A 389 26.64 20.53 26.94
C PHE A 389 25.68 19.75 26.05
N VAL A 390 25.01 18.75 26.61
CA VAL A 390 24.06 17.89 25.91
C VAL A 390 22.66 18.14 26.46
N PRO A 391 21.60 18.17 25.63
CA PRO A 391 20.23 18.29 26.12
C PRO A 391 19.91 17.14 27.10
N TYR A 392 19.48 17.48 28.31
CA TYR A 392 18.99 16.53 29.30
C TYR A 392 17.47 16.53 29.27
N THR A 393 16.91 15.59 28.52
CA THR A 393 15.47 15.42 28.40
C THR A 393 15.10 14.03 28.91
N GLY A 394 14.16 13.93 29.84
CA GLY A 394 13.66 12.64 30.34
C GLY A 394 12.98 11.77 29.26
N THR A 395 12.67 12.35 28.09
CA THR A 395 11.95 11.71 26.98
C THR A 395 12.79 11.45 25.73
N GLY A 396 14.13 11.60 25.78
CA GLY A 396 15.01 11.28 24.64
C GLY A 396 15.09 12.33 23.52
N GLY A 397 14.68 13.57 23.80
CA GLY A 397 14.86 14.72 22.91
C GLY A 397 16.34 14.97 22.56
N ARG A 398 16.56 15.34 21.30
CA ARG A 398 17.88 15.59 20.72
C ARG A 398 17.94 16.99 20.11
N LEU A 399 19.15 17.49 19.92
CA LEU A 399 19.36 18.69 19.12
C LEU A 399 19.17 18.36 17.65
N VAL A 400 18.22 19.05 17.04
CA VAL A 400 17.88 18.92 15.63
C VAL A 400 17.98 20.28 14.97
N SER A 401 18.86 20.38 13.97
CA SER A 401 19.01 21.49 13.05
C SER A 401 18.13 21.26 11.83
N LEU A 402 17.21 22.18 11.57
CA LEU A 402 16.36 22.16 10.39
C LEU A 402 16.74 23.31 9.46
N LYS A 403 17.15 22.98 8.23
CA LYS A 403 17.30 23.96 7.15
C LYS A 403 16.03 23.95 6.31
N ARG A 404 15.39 25.10 6.17
CA ARG A 404 14.09 25.27 5.55
C ARG A 404 14.14 26.34 4.47
N TRP A 405 13.34 26.18 3.43
CA TRP A 405 13.08 27.16 2.39
C TRP A 405 11.72 27.79 2.64
N ILE A 406 11.68 29.10 2.87
CA ILE A 406 10.43 29.85 3.11
C ILE A 406 10.01 30.51 1.79
N PRO A 407 8.94 30.05 1.12
CA PRO A 407 8.60 30.56 -0.20
C PRO A 407 8.15 32.02 -0.22
N SER A 408 7.54 32.53 0.86
CA SER A 408 7.10 33.93 0.95
C SER A 408 8.27 34.92 1.01
N GLU A 409 9.39 34.49 1.59
CA GLU A 409 10.59 35.31 1.76
C GLU A 409 11.66 35.03 0.71
N GLN A 410 11.50 33.94 -0.06
CA GLN A 410 12.49 33.44 -1.02
C GLN A 410 13.88 33.26 -0.43
N ASN A 411 13.96 32.83 0.84
CA ASN A 411 15.22 32.65 1.54
C ASN A 411 15.25 31.34 2.34
N TYR A 412 16.47 30.90 2.65
CA TYR A 412 16.72 29.78 3.53
C TYR A 412 16.81 30.25 4.97
N HIS A 413 16.19 29.49 5.86
CA HIS A 413 16.26 29.68 7.30
C HIS A 413 16.78 28.42 7.96
N GLN A 414 17.65 28.58 8.93
CA GLN A 414 18.16 27.48 9.73
C GLN A 414 17.75 27.70 11.18
N THR A 415 17.17 26.67 11.77
CA THR A 415 16.65 26.73 13.15
C THR A 415 17.15 25.50 13.89
N VAL A 416 17.70 25.71 15.09
CA VAL A 416 18.08 24.62 16.00
C VAL A 416 17.04 24.50 17.09
N LEU A 417 16.57 23.29 17.33
CA LEU A 417 15.55 23.01 18.33
C LEU A 417 15.82 21.69 19.06
N VAL A 418 15.30 21.57 20.28
CA VAL A 418 15.35 20.32 21.06
C VAL A 418 14.02 19.60 20.89
N THR A 419 14.03 18.50 20.14
CA THR A 419 12.85 17.68 19.87
C THR A 419 13.22 16.21 19.76
N SER A 420 12.24 15.33 19.91
CA SER A 420 12.43 13.92 19.57
C SER A 420 12.51 13.77 18.04
N PRO A 421 13.54 13.14 17.45
CA PRO A 421 13.69 13.06 15.99
C PRO A 421 12.46 12.50 15.27
N ASP A 422 11.75 11.54 15.87
CA ASP A 422 10.51 10.94 15.39
C ASP A 422 9.31 11.90 15.34
N ALA A 423 9.37 13.02 16.07
CA ALA A 423 8.33 14.05 16.03
C ALA A 423 8.15 14.62 14.61
N LEU A 424 9.21 14.67 13.79
CA LEU A 424 9.13 15.08 12.40
C LEU A 424 8.25 14.16 11.53
N LEU A 425 8.17 12.87 11.85
CA LEU A 425 7.29 11.92 11.14
C LEU A 425 5.87 11.93 11.69
N HIS A 426 5.70 12.07 13.00
CA HIS A 426 4.40 11.92 13.64
C HIS A 426 3.62 13.22 13.84
N SER A 427 4.27 14.38 13.77
CA SER A 427 3.63 15.68 13.98
C SER A 427 3.44 16.51 12.71
N VAL A 428 4.19 16.22 11.65
CA VAL A 428 4.18 17.02 10.41
C VAL A 428 3.74 16.14 9.24
N LYS A 429 2.76 16.62 8.49
CA LYS A 429 2.38 16.03 7.22
C LYS A 429 3.21 16.60 6.10
N TRP A 430 3.60 15.72 5.21
CA TRP A 430 4.63 15.96 4.22
C TRP A 430 4.11 15.77 2.80
N THR A 431 4.66 16.50 1.84
CA THR A 431 4.47 16.27 0.40
C THR A 431 5.79 16.41 -0.34
N GLU A 432 6.00 15.58 -1.36
CA GLU A 432 7.23 15.59 -2.18
C GLU A 432 7.10 16.48 -3.42
N TYR A 433 5.87 16.85 -3.81
CA TYR A 433 5.59 17.60 -5.03
C TYR A 433 4.99 18.96 -4.72
N VAL A 434 5.67 20.01 -5.21
CA VAL A 434 5.32 21.40 -4.97
C VAL A 434 4.97 22.07 -6.29
N PRO A 435 3.84 22.79 -6.41
CA PRO A 435 3.44 23.41 -7.66
C PRO A 435 4.34 24.62 -7.99
N ARG A 436 4.63 24.85 -9.28
CA ARG A 436 5.43 25.97 -9.79
C ARG A 436 4.64 27.28 -10.01
N ILE A 437 3.42 27.35 -9.47
CA ILE A 437 2.48 28.46 -9.70
C ILE A 437 2.69 29.61 -8.71
N SER A 438 2.30 30.82 -9.12
CA SER A 438 2.47 32.05 -8.33
C SER A 438 1.35 32.37 -7.33
N PRO A 439 0.05 32.07 -7.55
CA PRO A 439 -0.98 32.50 -6.61
C PRO A 439 -0.87 31.73 -5.29
N TRP A 440 -0.54 32.43 -4.20
CA TRP A 440 -0.29 31.81 -2.89
C TRP A 440 -1.46 30.96 -2.36
N TRP A 441 -2.69 31.41 -2.60
CA TRP A 441 -3.90 30.67 -2.22
C TRP A 441 -3.99 29.32 -2.94
N LEU A 442 -3.63 29.28 -4.23
CA LEU A 442 -3.68 28.06 -5.03
C LEU A 442 -2.47 27.16 -4.72
N TYR A 443 -1.30 27.74 -4.47
CA TYR A 443 -0.11 27.03 -3.99
C TYR A 443 -0.41 26.27 -2.70
N LYS A 444 -0.96 26.96 -1.68
CA LYS A 444 -1.37 26.35 -0.41
C LYS A 444 -2.46 25.28 -0.61
N PHE A 445 -3.48 25.57 -1.42
CA PHE A 445 -4.54 24.60 -1.71
C PHE A 445 -3.99 23.30 -2.32
N LEU A 446 -3.13 23.40 -3.33
CA LEU A 446 -2.57 22.21 -4.00
C LEU A 446 -1.63 21.42 -3.10
N ILE A 447 -0.88 22.08 -2.22
CA ILE A 447 -0.01 21.42 -1.24
C ILE A 447 -0.83 20.61 -0.24
N VAL A 448 -1.87 21.22 0.33
CA VAL A 448 -2.77 20.56 1.30
C VAL A 448 -3.57 19.45 0.62
N TRP A 449 -4.05 19.69 -0.60
CA TRP A 449 -4.83 18.71 -1.35
C TRP A 449 -3.99 17.54 -1.88
N ASN A 450 -2.69 17.74 -2.10
CA ASN A 450 -1.73 16.74 -2.58
C ASN A 450 -2.25 15.84 -3.73
N PRO A 451 -2.57 16.40 -4.91
CA PRO A 451 -3.08 15.62 -6.03
C PRO A 451 -2.09 14.59 -6.56
N ILE A 452 -0.81 14.96 -6.60
CA ILE A 452 0.22 14.13 -7.20
C ILE A 452 0.47 12.90 -6.35
N GLY A 453 0.52 13.04 -5.01
CA GLY A 453 0.57 11.91 -4.09
C GLY A 453 -0.65 10.99 -4.25
N LYS A 454 -1.87 11.52 -4.34
CA LYS A 454 -3.09 10.72 -4.57
C LYS A 454 -3.07 10.01 -5.93
N PHE A 455 -2.56 10.67 -6.97
CA PHE A 455 -2.43 10.08 -8.30
C PHE A 455 -1.39 8.95 -8.30
N GLU A 456 -0.25 9.14 -7.65
CA GLU A 456 0.74 8.09 -7.44
C GLU A 456 0.12 6.89 -6.71
N GLN A 457 -0.59 7.14 -5.61
CA GLN A 457 -1.29 6.09 -4.85
C GLN A 457 -2.34 5.36 -5.67
N PHE A 458 -3.09 6.08 -6.51
CA PHE A 458 -4.05 5.47 -7.41
C PHE A 458 -3.38 4.45 -8.35
N PHE A 459 -2.25 4.77 -8.97
CA PHE A 459 -1.55 3.83 -9.85
C PHE A 459 -0.88 2.68 -9.09
N ARG A 460 -0.42 2.90 -7.85
CA ARG A 460 0.06 1.82 -6.97
C ARG A 460 -1.07 0.84 -6.65
N ILE A 461 -2.25 1.35 -6.29
CA ILE A 461 -3.46 0.54 -6.07
C ILE A 461 -3.86 -0.19 -7.36
N LEU A 462 -3.83 0.51 -8.51
CA LEU A 462 -4.17 -0.07 -9.81
C LEU A 462 -3.24 -1.23 -10.17
N PHE A 463 -1.94 -1.12 -9.92
CA PHE A 463 -0.97 -2.20 -10.08
C PHE A 463 -1.34 -3.41 -9.21
N ILE A 464 -1.56 -3.20 -7.91
CA ILE A 464 -1.83 -4.28 -6.95
C ILE A 464 -3.14 -4.99 -7.29
N LEU A 465 -4.22 -4.23 -7.46
CA LEU A 465 -5.54 -4.77 -7.73
C LEU A 465 -5.60 -5.45 -9.11
N SER A 466 -4.95 -4.89 -10.12
CA SER A 466 -4.90 -5.49 -11.46
C SER A 466 -4.15 -6.83 -11.44
N ALA A 467 -2.98 -6.87 -10.78
CA ALA A 467 -2.21 -8.10 -10.62
C ALA A 467 -3.03 -9.15 -9.86
N PHE A 468 -3.68 -8.73 -8.77
CA PHE A 468 -4.51 -9.59 -7.96
C PHE A 468 -5.69 -10.19 -8.75
N ILE A 469 -6.46 -9.37 -9.46
CA ILE A 469 -7.61 -9.83 -10.26
C ILE A 469 -7.14 -10.75 -11.39
N GLY A 470 -6.06 -10.39 -12.09
CA GLY A 470 -5.51 -11.21 -13.16
C GLY A 470 -5.06 -12.58 -12.67
N ILE A 471 -4.24 -12.63 -11.62
CA ILE A 471 -3.74 -13.88 -11.04
C ILE A 471 -4.88 -14.74 -10.51
N SER A 472 -5.85 -14.13 -9.83
CA SER A 472 -7.00 -14.85 -9.27
C SER A 472 -7.85 -15.48 -10.36
N ASN A 473 -8.13 -14.75 -11.44
CA ASN A 473 -8.90 -15.29 -12.56
C ASN A 473 -8.17 -16.43 -13.27
N MET A 474 -6.83 -16.52 -13.18
CA MET A 474 -6.07 -17.63 -13.74
C MET A 474 -5.97 -18.86 -12.80
N ALA A 475 -6.52 -18.77 -11.59
CA ALA A 475 -6.59 -19.92 -10.69
C ALA A 475 -7.56 -20.99 -11.26
N PRO A 476 -7.29 -22.29 -11.05
CA PRO A 476 -8.12 -23.40 -11.54
C PRO A 476 -9.41 -23.55 -10.71
N VAL A 477 -10.20 -22.48 -10.66
CA VAL A 477 -11.36 -22.30 -9.78
C VAL A 477 -12.62 -22.20 -10.62
N TRP A 478 -13.70 -22.81 -10.12
CA TRP A 478 -14.98 -22.81 -10.82
C TRP A 478 -15.45 -21.38 -11.17
N ARG A 479 -15.82 -21.16 -12.45
CA ARG A 479 -16.23 -19.86 -13.05
C ARG A 479 -15.13 -18.80 -13.20
N MET A 480 -13.87 -19.15 -13.02
CA MET A 480 -12.74 -18.30 -13.36
C MET A 480 -12.08 -18.79 -14.66
N ASP A 481 -11.38 -17.91 -15.37
CA ASP A 481 -10.72 -18.21 -16.65
C ASP A 481 -9.79 -19.45 -16.55
N GLY A 482 -9.10 -19.62 -15.42
CA GLY A 482 -8.22 -20.75 -15.16
C GLY A 482 -8.92 -22.11 -15.15
N GLU A 483 -10.25 -22.18 -14.96
CA GLU A 483 -11.01 -23.44 -15.08
C GLU A 483 -10.90 -24.06 -16.48
N ASP A 484 -11.05 -23.23 -17.51
CA ASP A 484 -11.00 -23.68 -18.90
C ASP A 484 -9.58 -24.06 -19.30
N VAL A 485 -8.58 -23.30 -18.84
CA VAL A 485 -7.16 -23.63 -19.01
C VAL A 485 -6.83 -24.97 -18.35
N PHE A 486 -7.29 -25.18 -17.11
CA PHE A 486 -7.10 -26.45 -16.41
C PHE A 486 -7.81 -27.61 -17.12
N SER A 487 -9.04 -27.40 -17.56
CA SER A 487 -9.80 -28.41 -18.29
C SER A 487 -9.09 -28.83 -19.57
N TRP A 488 -8.47 -27.88 -20.26
CA TRP A 488 -7.63 -28.16 -21.43
C TRP A 488 -6.38 -28.97 -21.06
N LEU A 489 -5.65 -28.58 -20.01
CA LEU A 489 -4.46 -29.30 -19.57
C LEU A 489 -4.78 -30.77 -19.24
N LEU A 490 -5.92 -31.05 -18.62
CA LEU A 490 -6.36 -32.41 -18.33
C LEU A 490 -6.57 -33.28 -19.58
N THR A 491 -6.89 -32.70 -20.74
CA THR A 491 -7.06 -33.50 -21.98
C THR A 491 -5.76 -34.10 -22.51
N TYR A 492 -4.60 -33.59 -22.08
CA TYR A 492 -3.29 -34.14 -22.44
C TYR A 492 -2.78 -35.20 -21.47
N PHE A 493 -3.40 -35.33 -20.29
CA PHE A 493 -3.09 -36.40 -19.35
C PHE A 493 -4.02 -37.59 -19.63
N PRO A 494 -3.51 -38.78 -19.95
CA PRO A 494 -4.33 -39.97 -20.16
C PRO A 494 -4.84 -40.49 -18.81
N LEU A 495 -5.83 -39.81 -18.25
CA LEU A 495 -6.54 -40.25 -17.06
C LEU A 495 -7.67 -41.20 -17.47
N PRO A 496 -7.93 -42.30 -16.74
CA PRO A 496 -9.08 -43.16 -16.99
C PRO A 496 -10.38 -42.32 -16.90
N MET A 497 -11.32 -42.53 -17.82
CA MET A 497 -12.58 -41.75 -17.92
C MET A 497 -13.35 -41.62 -16.60
N THR A 498 -13.29 -42.66 -15.75
CA THR A 498 -13.90 -42.67 -14.41
C THR A 498 -13.31 -41.63 -13.46
N HIS A 499 -12.01 -41.34 -13.56
CA HIS A 499 -11.34 -40.31 -12.77
C HIS A 499 -11.59 -38.90 -13.32
N LEU A 500 -11.81 -38.76 -14.63
CA LEU A 500 -12.11 -37.47 -15.26
C LEU A 500 -13.51 -36.95 -14.83
N GLU A 501 -14.53 -37.81 -14.85
CA GLU A 501 -15.88 -37.47 -14.35
C GLU A 501 -15.88 -37.18 -12.85
N TYR A 502 -15.08 -37.94 -12.08
CA TYR A 502 -14.91 -37.74 -10.64
C TYR A 502 -14.26 -36.37 -10.31
N LEU A 503 -13.20 -36.01 -11.03
CA LEU A 503 -12.54 -34.70 -10.91
C LEU A 503 -13.45 -33.56 -11.35
N GLN A 504 -14.19 -33.73 -12.46
CA GLN A 504 -15.17 -32.75 -12.94
C GLN A 504 -16.30 -32.51 -11.92
N LYS A 505 -16.82 -33.56 -11.25
CA LYS A 505 -17.83 -33.42 -10.19
C LYS A 505 -17.28 -32.71 -8.94
N ARG A 506 -15.99 -32.91 -8.59
CA ARG A 506 -15.34 -32.26 -7.44
C ARG A 506 -14.77 -30.87 -7.73
N LYS A 507 -14.71 -30.41 -9.00
CA LYS A 507 -14.31 -29.03 -9.38
C LYS A 507 -15.04 -27.95 -8.58
N ARG A 508 -16.34 -28.14 -8.28
CA ARG A 508 -17.12 -27.20 -7.47
C ARG A 508 -16.54 -27.01 -6.07
N TRP A 509 -16.15 -28.09 -5.39
CA TRP A 509 -15.63 -28.04 -4.02
C TRP A 509 -14.21 -27.49 -3.93
N LEU A 510 -13.35 -27.85 -4.89
CA LEU A 510 -12.03 -27.21 -5.04
C LEU A 510 -12.17 -25.72 -5.33
N GLY A 511 -13.16 -25.32 -6.13
CA GLY A 511 -13.45 -23.92 -6.42
C GLY A 511 -13.83 -23.11 -5.18
N TYR A 512 -14.71 -23.62 -4.32
CA TYR A 512 -15.07 -22.95 -3.06
C TYR A 512 -13.89 -22.81 -2.10
N PHE A 513 -13.07 -23.86 -1.95
CA PHE A 513 -11.88 -23.82 -1.09
C PHE A 513 -10.81 -22.85 -1.60
N SER A 514 -10.53 -22.88 -2.90
CA SER A 514 -9.56 -21.98 -3.53
C SER A 514 -10.04 -20.54 -3.55
N PHE A 515 -11.34 -20.27 -3.75
CA PHE A 515 -11.90 -18.92 -3.64
C PHE A 515 -11.82 -18.38 -2.21
N LEU A 516 -12.15 -19.20 -1.20
CA LEU A 516 -11.98 -18.84 0.21
C LEU A 516 -10.52 -18.59 0.58
N PHE A 517 -9.59 -19.35 -0.02
CA PHE A 517 -8.15 -19.19 0.19
C PHE A 517 -7.58 -17.94 -0.49
N ILE A 518 -7.95 -17.68 -1.75
CA ILE A 518 -7.54 -16.47 -2.48
C ILE A 518 -8.09 -15.23 -1.78
N LEU A 519 -9.36 -15.27 -1.36
CA LEU A 519 -10.00 -14.20 -0.61
C LEU A 519 -9.34 -13.99 0.76
N SER A 520 -8.95 -15.05 1.47
CA SER A 520 -8.22 -14.90 2.76
C SER A 520 -6.81 -14.35 2.57
N PHE A 521 -6.13 -14.71 1.48
CA PHE A 521 -4.79 -14.22 1.16
C PHE A 521 -4.78 -12.72 0.85
N VAL A 522 -5.71 -12.24 0.03
CA VAL A 522 -5.89 -10.80 -0.27
C VAL A 522 -6.12 -10.00 0.97
N LEU A 523 -6.99 -10.51 1.83
CA LEU A 523 -7.44 -9.81 3.01
C LEU A 523 -6.36 -9.86 4.08
N PHE A 524 -5.55 -10.92 4.14
CA PHE A 524 -4.32 -10.95 4.93
C PHE A 524 -3.32 -9.87 4.47
N PHE A 525 -3.09 -9.72 3.16
CA PHE A 525 -2.21 -8.68 2.63
C PHE A 525 -2.73 -7.26 2.88
N ILE A 526 -4.02 -7.02 2.66
CA ILE A 526 -4.65 -5.71 2.95
C ILE A 526 -4.61 -5.40 4.45
N LEU A 527 -4.79 -6.40 5.33
CA LEU A 527 -4.75 -6.20 6.79
C LEU A 527 -3.32 -6.03 7.33
N MET A 528 -2.33 -6.69 6.72
CA MET A 528 -0.90 -6.52 7.06
C MET A 528 -0.37 -5.13 6.74
N ASP A 529 -0.93 -4.48 5.73
CA ASP A 529 -0.61 -3.10 5.34
C ASP A 529 -1.38 -2.05 6.18
N LEU A 530 -2.44 -2.46 6.89
CA LEU A 530 -3.23 -1.59 7.78
C LEU A 530 -2.82 -1.67 9.27
N ASN A 531 -2.02 -2.67 9.64
CA ASN A 531 -1.57 -2.90 11.03
C ASN A 531 -0.10 -2.49 11.29
N ASN A 532 0.56 -1.90 10.29
CA ASN A 532 1.86 -1.21 10.42
C ASN A 532 1.67 0.25 10.01
#